data_AF-A0A381SYU5-F1
#
_entry.id   AF-A0A381SYU5-F1
#
_cell.length_a   1.000
_cell.length_b   1.000
_cell.length_c   1.000
_cell.angle_alpha   90.00
_cell.angle_beta   90.00
_cell.angle_gamma   90.00
#
_symmetry.space_group_name_H-M   'P 1'
#
loop_
_entity.id
_entity.type
_entity.pdbx_description
1 polymer ?
#
loop_
_entity_poly.entity_id
_entity_poly.type
_entity_poly.pdbx_seq_one_letter_code
_entity_poly.pdbx_strand_id
1 'polypeptide(L)' 'MKHHTFEDGLKYKPDYKWPKPGTEKNCPKCKIPLELCEDKPSYYGKPWWCYKCQWQFSEEDFEAIKSSKK' A
#
# COMPACT_ATOMS: atom_id res chain seq x y z
N MET A 1 1.76 37.98 5.95
CA MET A 1 0.76 37.65 4.92
C MET A 1 0.70 36.13 4.80
N LYS A 2 -0.41 35.50 5.19
CA LYS A 2 -0.58 34.04 5.18
C LYS A 2 -1.30 33.66 3.89
N HIS A 3 -0.56 33.29 2.85
CA HIS A 3 -1.15 32.77 1.63
C HIS A 3 -1.40 31.27 1.80
N HIS A 4 -2.55 30.92 2.37
CA HIS A 4 -3.10 29.56 2.31
C HIS A 4 -3.88 29.43 1.00
N THR A 5 -3.19 29.18 -0.11
CA THR A 5 -3.83 28.70 -1.34
C THR A 5 -3.70 27.19 -1.34
N PHE A 6 -4.56 26.52 -0.58
CA PHE A 6 -4.80 25.07 -0.68
C PHE A 6 -6.19 24.87 -1.29
N GLU A 7 -6.37 25.43 -2.48
CA GLU A 7 -7.48 25.08 -3.37
C GLU A 7 -6.91 24.11 -4.40
N ASP A 8 -7.58 22.96 -4.53
CA ASP A 8 -7.38 21.94 -5.57
C ASP A 8 -6.12 21.06 -5.51
N GLY A 9 -6.23 19.96 -4.78
CA GLY A 9 -5.22 18.91 -4.80
C GLY A 9 -5.31 17.98 -3.62
N LEU A 10 -6.53 17.73 -3.11
CA LEU A 10 -6.78 16.75 -2.06
C LEU A 10 -6.49 15.38 -2.66
N LYS A 11 -5.19 15.03 -2.74
CA LYS A 11 -4.73 13.70 -3.12
C LYS A 11 -5.35 12.75 -2.12
N TYR A 12 -6.45 12.14 -2.54
CA TYR A 12 -7.18 11.15 -1.78
C TYR A 12 -6.21 10.02 -1.48
N LYS A 13 -5.67 10.00 -0.25
CA LYS A 13 -4.93 8.85 0.24
C LYS A 13 -6.01 7.84 0.61
N PRO A 14 -6.12 6.72 -0.12
CA PRO A 14 -7.10 5.71 0.24
C PRO A 14 -6.78 5.23 1.67
N ASP A 15 -7.81 4.96 2.46
CA ASP A 15 -7.69 4.54 3.86
C ASP A 15 -7.21 3.08 3.95
N TYR A 16 -6.03 2.83 3.38
CA TYR A 16 -5.41 1.52 3.36
C TYR A 16 -4.96 1.18 4.78
N LYS A 17 -5.35 0.00 5.24
CA LYS A 17 -4.83 -0.56 6.49
C LYS A 17 -3.33 -0.77 6.35
N TRP A 18 -2.54 0.10 6.99
CA TRP A 18 -1.11 -0.10 7.11
C TRP A 18 -0.84 -1.16 8.17
N PRO A 19 -0.16 -2.26 7.83
CA PRO A 19 0.19 -3.29 8.80
C PRO A 19 1.28 -2.77 9.73
N LYS A 20 1.47 -3.44 10.87
CA LYS A 20 2.48 -3.04 11.85
C LYS A 20 3.87 -3.07 11.23
N PRO A 21 4.75 -2.11 11.57
CA PRO A 21 6.15 -2.17 11.15
C PRO A 21 6.77 -3.49 11.64
N GLY A 22 7.48 -4.19 10.75
CA GLY A 22 8.01 -5.53 10.99
C GLY A 22 7.05 -6.68 10.64
N THR A 23 5.86 -6.39 10.09
CA THR A 23 5.04 -7.43 9.49
C THR A 23 5.72 -7.94 8.22
N GLU A 24 5.87 -9.25 8.09
CA GLU A 24 6.35 -9.90 6.88
C GLU A 24 5.18 -10.52 6.12
N LYS A 25 5.15 -10.32 4.81
CA LYS A 25 4.11 -10.88 3.93
C LYS A 25 4.73 -11.35 2.63
N ASN A 26 4.19 -12.43 2.06
CA ASN A 26 4.71 -12.97 0.80
C ASN A 26 3.84 -12.56 -0.38
N CYS A 27 4.48 -12.32 -1.53
CA CYS A 27 3.80 -12.00 -2.77
C CYS A 27 2.92 -13.17 -3.21
N PRO A 28 1.62 -12.97 -3.50
CA PRO A 28 0.74 -14.05 -3.91
C PRO A 28 1.08 -14.60 -5.30
N LYS A 29 1.79 -13.80 -6.13
CA LYS A 29 2.21 -14.20 -7.48
C LYS A 29 3.53 -14.96 -7.51
N CYS A 30 4.57 -14.45 -6.83
CA CYS A 30 5.92 -15.01 -6.90
C CYS A 30 6.43 -15.61 -5.59
N LYS A 31 5.64 -15.60 -4.51
CA LYS A 31 5.93 -16.21 -3.20
C LYS A 31 7.19 -15.70 -2.48
N ILE A 32 7.73 -14.56 -2.89
CA ILE A 32 8.87 -13.91 -2.20
C ILE A 32 8.39 -12.98 -1.08
N PRO A 33 9.22 -12.66 -0.07
CA PRO A 33 8.90 -11.62 0.89
C PRO A 33 8.70 -10.26 0.21
N LEU A 34 7.65 -9.56 0.62
CA LEU A 34 7.31 -8.21 0.22
C LEU A 34 8.00 -7.22 1.15
N GLU A 35 8.39 -6.09 0.59
CA GLU A 35 8.91 -4.96 1.35
C GLU A 35 7.74 -4.14 1.88
N LEU A 36 7.73 -3.91 3.19
CA LEU A 36 6.76 -3.02 3.81
C LEU A 36 7.22 -1.58 3.62
N CYS A 37 6.50 -0.82 2.79
CA CYS A 37 6.73 0.61 2.65
C CYS A 37 6.34 1.33 3.95
N GLU A 38 7.06 2.41 4.28
CA GLU A 38 6.73 3.24 5.43
C GLU A 38 5.43 4.01 5.20
N ASP A 39 4.59 4.09 6.23
CA ASP A 39 3.37 4.93 6.22
C ASP A 39 3.75 6.41 6.30
N LYS A 40 4.15 6.97 5.16
CA LYS A 40 4.47 8.39 5.03
C LYS A 40 3.22 9.15 4.55
N PRO A 41 2.97 10.38 5.05
CA PRO A 41 1.87 11.20 4.55
C PRO A 41 2.07 11.59 3.07
N SER A 42 3.31 11.61 2.59
CA SER A 42 3.67 11.85 1.20
C SER A 42 3.63 10.60 0.32
N TYR A 43 3.38 9.42 0.89
CA TYR A 43 3.34 8.16 0.16
C TYR A 43 1.89 7.78 -0.12
N TYR A 44 1.56 7.72 -1.41
CA TYR A 44 0.20 7.46 -1.93
C TYR A 44 0.05 6.05 -2.52
N GLY A 45 1.05 5.19 -2.32
CA GLY A 45 1.03 3.80 -2.75
C GLY A 45 0.36 2.87 -1.74
N LYS A 46 0.39 1.57 -2.03
CA LYS A 46 -0.08 0.52 -1.12
C LYS A 46 1.08 0.12 -0.17
N PRO A 47 0.78 -0.41 1.03
CA PRO A 47 1.79 -0.73 2.03
C PRO A 47 2.82 -1.78 1.59
N TRP A 48 2.45 -2.72 0.72
CA TRP A 48 3.34 -3.81 0.35
C TRP A 48 3.92 -3.64 -1.05
N TRP A 49 5.24 -3.66 -1.16
CA TRP A 49 5.96 -3.59 -2.42
C TRP A 49 6.63 -4.92 -2.76
N CYS A 50 6.47 -5.37 -4.00
CA CYS A 50 7.16 -6.54 -4.53
C CYS A 50 8.22 -6.10 -5.52
N TYR A 51 9.51 -6.16 -5.17
CA TYR A 51 10.59 -5.78 -6.09
C TYR A 51 10.64 -6.65 -7.36
N LYS A 52 10.31 -7.95 -7.26
CA LYS A 52 10.37 -8.87 -8.40
C LYS A 52 9.18 -8.71 -9.35
N CYS A 53 8.00 -8.44 -8.82
CA CYS A 53 6.81 -8.16 -9.64
C CYS A 53 6.70 -6.68 -10.03
N GLN A 54 7.49 -5.80 -9.40
CA GLN A 54 7.35 -4.34 -9.47
C GLN A 54 5.90 -3.92 -9.23
N TRP A 55 5.27 -4.54 -8.22
CA TRP A 55 3.84 -4.42 -7.96
C TRP A 55 3.56 -4.08 -6.50
N GLN A 56 2.53 -3.27 -6.28
CA GLN A 56 2.07 -2.84 -4.96
C GLN A 56 0.80 -3.61 -4.55
N PHE A 57 0.72 -4.04 -3.30
CA PHE A 57 -0.42 -4.77 -2.75
C PHE A 57 -0.92 -4.10 -1.46
N SER A 58 -2.23 -4.05 -1.27
CA SER A 58 -2.85 -3.69 0.01
C SER A 58 -3.37 -4.95 0.70
N GLU A 59 -3.71 -4.85 1.98
CA GLU A 59 -4.37 -5.92 2.73
C GLU A 59 -5.58 -6.48 1.96
N GLU A 60 -6.38 -5.59 1.37
CA GLU A 60 -7.55 -5.92 0.56
C GLU A 60 -7.21 -6.74 -0.69
N ASP A 61 -6.08 -6.48 -1.36
CA ASP A 61 -5.64 -7.31 -2.49
C ASP A 61 -5.44 -8.76 -2.04
N PHE A 62 -4.83 -8.98 -0.87
CA PHE A 62 -4.68 -10.33 -0.35
C PHE A 62 -6.01 -10.96 0.04
N GLU A 63 -6.96 -10.18 0.56
CA GLU A 63 -8.31 -10.66 0.86
C GLU A 63 -9.07 -11.04 -0.42
N ALA A 64 -9.01 -10.21 -1.46
CA ALA A 64 -9.60 -10.49 -2.77
C ALA A 64 -9.00 -11.75 -3.41
N ILE A 65 -7.67 -11.90 -3.37
CA ILE A 65 -6.97 -13.09 -3.89
C ILE A 65 -7.34 -14.35 -3.11
N LYS A 66 -7.51 -14.25 -1.78
CA LYS A 66 -8.01 -15.36 -0.95
C LYS A 66 -9.46 -15.72 -1.33
N SER A 67 -10.32 -14.72 -1.54
CA SER A 67 -11.73 -14.92 -1.85
C SER A 67 -11.96 -15.52 -3.24
N SER A 68 -11.10 -15.20 -4.22
CA SER A 68 -11.21 -15.71 -5.59
C SER A 68 -10.75 -17.16 -5.76
N LYS A 69 -10.30 -17.82 -4.68
CA LYS A 69 -9.82 -19.20 -4.66
C LYS A 69 -10.87 -20.20 -4.17
N LYS A 70 -12.14 -19.77 -4.08
CA LYS A 70 -13.26 -20.56 -3.57
C LYS A 70 -14.11 -21.13 -4.69
#